data_AF-A0A250DMX0-F1
#
_entry.id   AF-A0A250DMX0-F1
#
_cell.length_a   1.000
_cell.length_b   1.000
_cell.length_c   1.000
_cell.angle_alpha   90.00
_cell.angle_beta   90.00
_cell.angle_gamma   90.00
#
_symmetry.space_group_name_H-M   'P 1'
#
loop_
_entity.id
_entity.type
_entity.pdbx_description
1 polymer ?
#
loop_
_entity_poly.entity_id
_entity_poly.type
_entity_poly.pdbx_seq_one_letter_code
_entity_poly.pdbx_strand_id
1 'polypeptide(L)' 'MSQTDFSPETATILRMPTWLGRNVTQDHHLPHALGDYKVTPGAGDARWTVTNLKTGESIYDGIGPVEILRGRV' A
#
# COMPACT_ATOMS: atom_id res chain seq x y z
N MET A 1 21.19 2.92 30.19
CA MET A 1 20.63 2.00 29.18
C MET A 1 20.02 2.86 28.09
N SER A 2 20.50 2.71 26.86
CA SER A 2 20.06 3.55 25.73
C SER A 2 18.61 3.21 25.39
N GLN A 3 17.71 4.14 25.68
CA GLN A 3 16.35 4.11 25.18
C GLN A 3 16.46 4.37 23.68
N THR A 4 16.34 3.32 22.86
CA THR A 4 16.23 3.48 21.42
C THR A 4 15.00 4.33 21.18
N ASP A 5 15.24 5.55 20.70
CA ASP A 5 14.22 6.39 20.11
C ASP A 5 13.62 5.59 18.96
N PHE A 6 12.51 4.90 19.22
CA PHE A 6 11.67 4.38 18.16
C PHE A 6 11.10 5.63 17.50
N SER A 7 11.85 6.17 16.53
CA SER A 7 11.30 7.12 15.58
C SER A 7 9.95 6.55 15.15
N PRO A 8 8.85 7.33 15.12
CA PRO A 8 7.59 6.84 14.60
C PRO A 8 7.81 6.62 13.10
N GLU A 9 8.40 5.48 12.75
CA GLU A 9 8.65 5.05 11.39
C GLU A 9 7.28 5.04 10.76
N THR A 10 7.05 6.04 9.92
CA THR A 10 5.74 6.28 9.34
C THR A 10 5.45 5.07 8.45
N ALA A 11 4.66 4.13 8.95
CA ALA A 11 4.42 2.87 8.27
C ALA A 11 3.68 3.17 6.97
N THR A 12 4.18 2.72 5.83
CA THR A 12 3.44 2.83 4.58
C THR A 12 2.37 1.74 4.56
N ILE A 13 1.14 2.09 4.21
CA ILE A 13 0.00 1.17 4.18
C ILE A 13 -0.54 1.12 2.75
N LEU A 14 -0.70 -0.07 2.21
CA LEU A 14 -1.51 -0.34 1.04
C LEU A 14 -2.94 -0.64 1.49
N ARG A 15 -3.87 0.23 1.14
CA ARG A 15 -5.29 0.05 1.39
C ARG A 15 -5.97 -0.52 0.14
N MET A 16 -6.59 -1.68 0.33
CA MET A 16 -7.21 -2.47 -0.74
C MET A 16 -8.72 -2.59 -0.52
N PRO A 17 -9.52 -2.64 -1.59
CA PRO A 17 -10.94 -2.93 -1.47
C PRO A 17 -11.13 -4.39 -1.05
N THR A 18 -12.24 -4.68 -0.38
CA THR A 18 -12.62 -6.05 -0.03
C THR A 18 -13.96 -6.42 -0.63
N TRP A 19 -14.20 -7.73 -0.76
CA TRP A 19 -15.49 -8.28 -1.15
C TRP A 19 -16.59 -8.08 -0.10
N LEU A 20 -16.24 -7.65 1.12
CA LEU A 20 -17.17 -7.49 2.24
C LEU A 20 -18.05 -6.23 2.14
N GLY A 21 -17.80 -5.38 1.15
CA GLY A 21 -18.62 -4.22 0.85
C GLY A 21 -17.79 -2.99 0.50
N ARG A 22 -18.45 -1.98 -0.08
CA ARG A 22 -17.80 -0.78 -0.62
C ARG A 22 -17.06 0.07 0.42
N ASN A 23 -17.42 -0.06 1.70
CA ASN A 23 -16.81 0.69 2.80
C ASN A 23 -15.86 -0.15 3.66
N VAL A 24 -15.60 -1.39 3.26
CA VAL A 24 -14.68 -2.28 3.97
C VAL A 24 -13.40 -2.40 3.17
N THR A 25 -12.33 -1.86 3.73
CA THR A 25 -10.98 -1.93 3.16
C THR A 25 -10.08 -2.83 3.99
N GLN A 26 -9.11 -3.45 3.33
CA GLN A 26 -8.05 -4.21 3.97
C GLN A 26 -6.77 -3.40 3.88
N ASP A 27 -6.11 -3.22 5.02
CA ASP A 27 -4.86 -2.49 5.11
C ASP A 27 -3.70 -3.50 5.20
N HIS A 28 -2.68 -3.30 4.37
CA HIS A 28 -1.48 -4.13 4.33
C HIS A 28 -0.25 -3.25 4.55
N HIS A 29 0.55 -3.56 5.56
CA HIS A 29 1.77 -2.80 5.86
C HIS A 29 2.84 -3.07 4.82
N LEU A 30 3.48 -2.01 4.35
CA LEU A 30 4.52 -2.04 3.35
C LEU A 30 5.89 -1.72 3.97
N PRO A 31 6.94 -2.45 3.58
CA PRO A 31 8.27 -2.34 4.19
C PRO A 31 9.06 -1.10 3.74
N HIS A 32 8.60 -0.35 2.73
CA HIS A 32 9.32 0.82 2.21
C HIS A 32 8.50 2.10 2.31
N ALA A 33 9.10 3.22 1.92
CA ALA A 33 8.45 4.53 1.98
C ALA A 33 7.38 4.67 0.90
N LEU A 34 6.39 5.54 1.14
CA LEU A 34 5.28 5.80 0.21
C LEU A 34 5.74 6.13 -1.23
N GLY A 35 6.83 6.89 -1.38
CA GLY A 35 7.37 7.27 -2.69
C GLY A 35 8.07 6.12 -3.44
N ASP A 36 8.32 5.00 -2.77
CA ASP A 36 8.94 3.81 -3.37
C ASP A 36 7.91 2.93 -4.11
N TYR A 37 6.64 3.34 -4.13
CA TYR A 37 5.57 2.58 -4.75
C TYR A 37 4.84 3.38 -5.82
N LYS A 38 4.45 2.70 -6.90
CA LYS A 38 3.65 3.25 -7.98
C LYS A 38 2.33 2.51 -8.06
N VAL A 39 1.24 3.24 -7.91
CA VAL A 39 -0.11 2.75 -8.22
C VAL A 39 -0.39 3.00 -9.70
N THR A 40 -0.73 1.95 -10.43
CA THR A 40 -1.17 2.02 -11.82
C THR A 40 -2.66 1.68 -11.84
N PRO A 41 -3.54 2.65 -12.17
CA PRO A 41 -4.97 2.38 -12.24
C PRO A 41 -5.29 1.45 -13.40
N GLY A 42 -6.20 0.51 -13.17
CA GLY A 42 -6.79 -0.30 -14.23
C GLY A 42 -7.71 0.57 -15.10
N ALA A 43 -7.44 0.66 -16.40
CA ALA A 43 -8.34 1.28 -17.36
C ALA A 43 -9.36 0.26 -17.89
N GLY A 44 -10.66 0.56 -17.78
CA GLY A 44 -11.73 -0.35 -18.19
C GLY A 44 -11.75 -1.64 -17.36
N ASP A 45 -11.64 -2.79 -18.03
CA ASP A 45 -11.59 -4.12 -17.40
C ASP A 45 -10.19 -4.52 -16.91
N ALA A 46 -9.19 -3.64 -17.05
CA ALA A 46 -7.84 -3.92 -16.58
C ALA A 46 -7.74 -3.89 -15.04
N ARG A 47 -6.78 -4.66 -14.50
CA ARG A 47 -6.49 -4.70 -13.07
C ARG A 47 -5.73 -3.47 -12.62
N TRP A 48 -5.92 -3.13 -11.35
CA TRP A 48 -5.08 -2.21 -10.63
C TRP A 48 -3.80 -2.91 -10.21
N THR A 49 -2.68 -2.22 -10.36
CA THR A 49 -1.37 -2.78 -10.08
C THR A 49 -0.62 -1.84 -9.15
N VAL A 50 0.05 -2.39 -8.13
CA VAL A 50 0.98 -1.63 -7.29
C VAL A 50 2.36 -2.23 -7.42
N THR A 51 3.29 -1.42 -7.88
CA THR A 51 4.68 -1.83 -8.12
C THR A 51 5.60 -1.16 -7.11
N ASN A 52 6.45 -1.96 -6.47
CA ASN A 52 7.60 -1.48 -5.72
C ASN A 52 8.68 -1.03 -6.72
N LEU A 53 8.97 0.26 -6.74
CA LEU A 53 9.96 0.85 -7.65
C LEU A 53 11.40 0.49 -7.27
N LYS A 54 11.66 0.11 -6.02
CA LYS A 54 13.00 -0.31 -5.57
C LYS A 54 13.34 -1.73 -6.02
N THR A 55 12.39 -2.65 -5.87
CA THR A 55 12.61 -4.08 -6.22
C THR A 55 12.10 -4.43 -7.61
N GLY A 56 11.25 -3.59 -8.20
CA GLY A 56 10.55 -3.86 -9.46
C GLY A 56 9.36 -4.81 -9.33
N GLU A 57 9.06 -5.29 -8.11
CA GLU A 57 8.01 -6.29 -7.89
C GLU A 57 6.61 -5.69 -7.87
N SER A 58 5.66 -6.41 -8.45
CA SER A 58 4.24 -6.10 -8.31
C SER A 58 3.71 -6.67 -7.00
N ILE A 59 3.48 -5.82 -6.02
CA ILE A 59 2.98 -6.21 -4.69
C ILE A 59 1.45 -6.32 -4.64
N TYR A 60 0.77 -5.81 -5.66
CA TYR A 60 -0.67 -5.97 -5.83
C TYR A 60 -1.02 -6.05 -7.31
N ASP A 61 -1.91 -6.97 -7.67
CA ASP A 61 -2.52 -7.09 -8.99
C ASP A 61 -3.97 -7.57 -8.79
N GLY A 62 -4.93 -6.65 -8.91
CA GLY A 62 -6.30 -6.94 -8.48
C GLY A 62 -7.35 -5.99 -8.99
N ILE A 63 -8.59 -6.21 -8.53
CA ILE A 63 -9.76 -5.44 -8.96
C ILE A 63 -10.01 -4.31 -7.96
N GLY A 64 -10.18 -3.11 -8.51
CA GLY A 64 -10.68 -1.95 -7.77
C GLY A 64 -9.59 -0.98 -7.31
N PRO A 65 -10.01 0.24 -6.96
CA PRO A 65 -9.09 1.30 -6.57
C PRO A 65 -8.35 0.94 -5.30
N VAL A 66 -7.04 1.15 -5.32
CA VAL A 66 -6.16 0.98 -4.15
C VAL A 66 -5.45 2.29 -3.84
N GLU A 67 -5.12 2.48 -2.57
CA GLU A 67 -4.47 3.68 -2.08
C GLU A 67 -3.21 3.33 -1.31
N ILE A 68 -2.17 4.15 -1.44
CA ILE A 68 -0.98 4.05 -0.60
C ILE A 68 -0.98 5.24 0.33
N LEU A 69 -1.03 4.95 1.63
CA LEU A 69 -1.19 5.92 2.69
C LEU A 69 0.02 5.89 3.63
N ARG A 70 0.29 7.03 4.26
CA ARG A 70 1.15 7.07 5.45
C ARG A 70 0.30 6.67 6.65
N GLY A 71 0.52 5.48 7.16
CA GLY A 71 0.02 5.02 8.44
C GLY A 71 0.70 5.79 9.57
N ARG A 72 -0.12 6.29 10.51
CA ARG A 72 0.35 6.54 11.87
C ARG A 72 0.17 5.23 12.63
N VAL A 73 1.28 4.73 13.20
CA VAL A 73 1.26 3.63 14.16
C VAL A 73 0.90 4.20 15.53
#